data_AF-A0A1G8MML0-F1
#
_entry.id   AF-A0A1G8MML0-F1
#
_cell.length_a   1.000
_cell.length_b   1.000
_cell.length_c   1.000
_cell.angle_alpha   90.00
_cell.angle_beta   90.00
_cell.angle_gamma   90.00
#
_symmetry.space_group_name_H-M   'P 1'
#
loop_
_entity.id
_entity.type
_entity.pdbx_description
1 polymer ?
#
loop_
_entity_poly.entity_id
_entity_poly.type
_entity_poly.pdbx_seq_one_letter_code
_entity_poly.pdbx_strand_id
1 'polypeptide(L)' 'MRPRTIPDWIAFVLLLIGAFAWAAFVTDVNVLDRALEPIADPLDDIVFVLIGLAGLYWIIRVITGERSHQH' A
#
# COMPACT_ATOMS: atom_id res chain seq x y z
N MET A 1 16.08 -2.45 1.64
CA MET A 1 16.48 -1.24 0.90
C MET A 1 15.88 -0.01 1.59
N ARG A 2 16.63 1.07 1.78
CA ARG A 2 16.12 2.30 2.42
C ARG A 2 15.50 3.22 1.35
N PRO A 3 14.35 3.90 1.61
CA PRO A 3 13.83 4.92 0.71
C PRO A 3 14.85 6.04 0.48
N ARG A 4 15.07 6.43 -0.77
CA ARG A 4 16.03 7.46 -1.18
C ARG A 4 15.42 8.52 -2.09
N THR A 5 14.38 8.16 -2.85
CA THR A 5 13.70 9.06 -3.78
C THR A 5 12.27 9.38 -3.31
N ILE A 6 11.66 10.44 -3.87
CA ILE A 6 10.26 10.79 -3.57
C ILE A 6 9.30 9.61 -3.87
N PRO A 7 9.39 8.93 -5.03
CA PRO A 7 8.59 7.73 -5.29
C PRO A 7 8.77 6.62 -4.25
N ASP A 8 10.00 6.41 -3.75
CA ASP A 8 10.24 5.41 -2.69
C ASP A 8 9.46 5.73 -1.41
N TRP A 9 9.42 7.01 -1.03
CA TRP A 9 8.72 7.46 0.16
C TRP A 9 7.21 7.36 -0.01
N ILE A 10 6.69 7.71 -1.19
CA ILE A 10 5.27 7.54 -1.52
C ILE A 10 4.89 6.06 -1.43
N ALA A 11 5.65 5.18 -2.07
CA ALA A 11 5.41 3.74 -2.02
C ALA A 11 5.52 3.18 -0.59
N PHE A 12 6.48 3.66 0.20
CA PHE A 12 6.62 3.26 1.60
C PHE A 12 5.42 3.69 2.45
N VAL A 13 4.97 4.93 2.33
CA VAL A 13 3.79 5.44 3.05
C VAL A 13 2.53 4.67 2.64
N LEU A 14 2.34 4.39 1.35
CA LEU A 14 1.22 3.57 0.88
C LEU A 14 1.24 2.18 1.52
N LEU A 15 2.39 1.52 1.62
CA LEU A 15 2.50 0.23 2.31
C LEU A 15 2.16 0.31 3.81
N LEU A 16 2.55 1.39 4.50
CA LEU A 16 2.15 1.62 5.88
C LEU A 16 0.64 1.79 6.00
N ILE A 17 0.04 2.62 5.13
CA ILE A 17 -1.41 2.80 5.07
C ILE A 17 -2.10 1.45 4.87
N GLY A 18 -1.61 0.63 3.92
CA GLY A 18 -2.15 -0.71 3.69
C GLY A 18 -2.03 -1.63 4.90
N ALA A 19 -0.90 -1.62 5.60
CA ALA A 19 -0.72 -2.42 6.82
C ALA A 19 -1.69 -2.01 7.94
N PHE A 20 -1.89 -0.71 8.15
CA PHE A 20 -2.84 -0.21 9.15
C PHE A 20 -4.29 -0.41 8.73
N ALA A 21 -4.63 -0.25 7.45
CA ALA A 21 -5.96 -0.53 6.91
C ALA A 21 -6.33 -2.01 7.10
N TRP A 22 -5.40 -2.93 6.85
CA TRP A 22 -5.61 -4.36 7.10
C TRP A 22 -5.81 -4.67 8.59
N ALA A 23 -5.03 -4.03 9.46
CA ALA A 23 -5.21 -4.16 10.92
C ALA A 23 -6.56 -3.63 11.40
N ALA A 24 -7.02 -2.50 10.84
CA ALA A 24 -8.33 -1.93 11.13
C ALA A 24 -9.47 -2.86 10.67
N PHE A 25 -9.39 -3.38 9.45
CA PHE A 25 -10.37 -4.30 8.87
C PHE A 25 -10.56 -5.58 9.71
N VAL A 26 -9.48 -6.14 10.25
CA VAL A 26 -9.55 -7.31 11.15
C VAL A 26 -10.31 -7.00 12.45
N THR A 27 -10.30 -5.75 12.89
CA THR A 27 -10.94 -5.31 14.15
C THR A 27 -12.29 -4.65 13.97
N ASP A 28 -12.76 -4.49 12.72
CA ASP A 28 -13.96 -3.69 12.46
C ASP A 28 -15.25 -4.48 12.71
N VAL A 29 -16.11 -3.92 13.55
CA VAL A 29 -17.40 -4.50 13.97
C VAL A 29 -18.52 -3.46 13.96
N ASN A 30 -18.32 -2.28 13.35
CA ASN A 30 -19.15 -1.11 13.61
C ASN A 30 -20.25 -0.85 12.55
N VAL A 31 -21.48 -0.64 13.03
CA VAL A 31 -22.70 -0.48 12.20
C VAL A 31 -22.79 0.87 11.47
N LEU A 32 -22.01 1.87 11.91
CA LEU A 32 -21.98 3.21 11.29
C LEU A 32 -21.32 3.20 9.89
N ASP A 33 -20.52 2.16 9.61
CA ASP A 33 -19.78 1.95 8.36
C ASP A 33 -20.71 1.76 7.15
N ARG A 34 -21.83 1.03 7.35
CA ARG A 34 -22.85 0.80 6.31
C ARG A 34 -23.52 2.05 5.76
N ALA A 35 -23.51 3.17 6.49
CA ALA A 35 -24.13 4.41 6.03
C ALA A 35 -23.22 5.20 5.07
N LEU A 36 -21.91 4.97 5.13
CA LEU A 36 -20.89 5.66 4.32
C LEU A 36 -20.31 4.77 3.20
N GLU A 37 -20.61 3.47 3.25
CA GLU A 37 -20.27 2.41 2.30
C GLU A 37 -20.29 2.85 0.81
N PRO A 38 -21.31 3.57 0.28
CA PRO A 38 -21.37 3.89 -1.15
C PRO A 38 -20.27 4.82 -1.67
N ILE A 39 -19.66 5.62 -0.78
CA ILE A 39 -18.59 6.56 -1.12
C ILE A 39 -17.23 5.99 -0.70
N ALA A 40 -17.19 5.24 0.40
CA ALA A 40 -16.00 4.57 0.88
C ALA A 40 -15.53 3.49 -0.12
N ASP A 41 -16.45 2.66 -0.64
CA ASP A 41 -16.12 1.53 -1.52
C ASP A 41 -15.25 1.91 -2.73
N PRO A 42 -15.60 2.92 -3.58
CA PRO A 42 -14.76 3.28 -4.72
C PRO A 42 -13.41 3.88 -4.31
N LEU A 43 -13.35 4.56 -3.16
CA LEU A 43 -12.13 5.19 -2.69
C LEU A 43 -11.16 4.13 -2.14
N ASP A 44 -11.69 3.16 -1.42
CA ASP A 44 -10.96 2.01 -0.89
C ASP A 44 -10.37 1.18 -2.03
N ASP A 45 -11.12 0.92 -3.09
CA ASP A 45 -10.63 0.23 -4.29
C ASP A 45 -9.40 0.93 -4.90
N ILE A 46 -9.46 2.25 -5.06
CA ILE A 46 -8.34 3.04 -5.59
C ILE A 46 -7.14 2.94 -4.65
N VAL A 47 -7.35 3.12 -3.36
CA VAL A 47 -6.28 3.08 -2.35
C VAL A 47 -5.65 1.69 -2.31
N PHE A 48 -6.42 0.61 -2.36
CA PHE A 48 -5.90 -0.76 -2.40
C PHE A 48 -5.13 -1.06 -3.68
N VAL A 49 -5.58 -0.58 -4.84
CA VAL A 49 -4.80 -0.67 -6.08
C VAL A 49 -3.46 0.05 -5.94
N LEU A 50 -3.44 1.26 -5.37
CA LEU A 50 -2.20 2.01 -5.15
C LEU A 50 -1.25 1.30 -4.18
N ILE A 51 -1.79 0.70 -3.11
CA ILE A 51 -1.02 -0.14 -2.18
C ILE A 51 -0.43 -1.35 -2.91
N GLY A 52 -1.22 -2.04 -3.72
CA GLY A 52 -0.77 -3.19 -4.52
C GLY A 52 0.35 -2.81 -5.48
N LEU A 53 0.21 -1.69 -6.20
CA LEU A 53 1.25 -1.15 -7.08
C LEU A 53 2.51 -0.74 -6.30
N ALA A 54 2.37 -0.18 -5.11
CA ALA A 54 3.50 0.15 -4.24
C ALA A 54 4.25 -1.12 -3.79
N GLY A 55 3.53 -2.19 -3.44
CA GLY A 55 4.15 -3.49 -3.14
C GLY A 55 4.92 -4.06 -4.34
N LEU A 56 4.31 -4.04 -5.53
CA LEU A 56 4.94 -4.50 -6.75
C LEU A 56 6.20 -3.67 -7.09
N TYR A 57 6.13 -2.36 -6.92
CA TYR A 57 7.27 -1.46 -7.09
C TYR A 57 8.47 -1.88 -6.22
N TRP A 58 8.23 -2.18 -4.93
CA TRP A 58 9.29 -2.63 -4.03
C TRP A 58 9.86 -3.99 -4.42
N ILE A 59 9.04 -4.94 -4.84
CA ILE A 59 9.49 -6.25 -5.34
C ILE A 59 10.42 -6.06 -6.55
N ILE A 60 9.99 -5.29 -7.55
CA ILE A 60 10.79 -4.99 -8.75
C ILE A 60 12.11 -4.34 -8.35
N ARG A 61 12.09 -3.39 -7.41
CA ARG A 61 13.28 -2.70 -6.92
C ARG A 61 14.27 -3.66 -6.24
N VAL A 62 13.80 -4.61 -5.45
CA VAL A 62 14.65 -5.64 -4.83
C VAL A 62 15.33 -6.49 -5.91
N ILE A 63 14.55 -7.03 -6.85
CA ILE A 63 15.04 -7.90 -7.93
C ILE A 63 16.00 -7.17 -8.87
N THR A 64 15.78 -5.89 -9.14
CA THR A 64 16.66 -5.08 -10.02
C THR A 64 17.91 -4.59 -9.31
N GLY A 65 17.81 -4.19 -8.03
CA GLY A 65 18.97 -3.77 -7.24
C GLY A 65 19.96 -4.90 -6.98
N GLU A 66 19.48 -6.12 -6.76
CA GLU A 66 20.35 -7.31 -6.62
C GLU A 66 21.16 -7.58 -7.90
N ARG A 67 20.55 -7.39 -9.08
CA ARG A 67 21.23 -7.58 -10.37
C ARG A 67 22.35 -6.57 -10.62
N SER A 68 22.24 -5.35 -10.09
CA SER A 68 23.30 -4.33 -10.25
C SER A 68 24.54 -4.56 -9.40
N HIS A 69 24.48 -5.42 -8.37
CA HIS A 69 25.62 -5.73 -7.48
C HIS A 69 26.43 -6.97 -7.93
N GLN A 70 26.03 -7.63 -9.02
CA GLN A 70 26.67 -8.85 -9.53
C GLN A 70 27.59 -8.61 -10.75
N HIS A 71 27.77 -7.36 -11.17
CA HIS A 71 28.69 -6.93 -12.24
C HIS A 71 29.73 -5.96 -11.69
#